data_AF-A0A932PCW7-F1
#
_entry.id   AF-A0A932PCW7-F1
#
_cell.length_a   1.000
_cell.length_b   1.000
_cell.length_c   1.000
_cell.angle_alpha   90.00
_cell.angle_beta   90.00
_cell.angle_gamma   90.00
#
_symmetry.space_group_name_H-M   'P 1'
#
loop_
_entity.id
_entity.type
_entity.pdbx_description
1 polymer ?
#
loop_
_entity_poly.entity_id
_entity_poly.type
_entity_poly.pdbx_seq_one_letter_code
_entity_poly.pdbx_strand_id
1 'polypeptide(L)'
;MLDSVGVGEGDLVFDLGSGDGRIVTTAAKRRGARGIGYEIDAQLVSQSRDRAQRDGVAELVEIREQNMYAADLRAATHVVVYLYPAALEKLKPQFAAMKPGAWIVSHHYEIPGATPERELIVASKETGNDHRVLLYKTPLSTKRQTSH
;
A
#
# COMPACT_ATOMS: atom_id res chain seq x y z
N MET A 1 -9.89 4.74 -2.71
CA MET A 1 -8.52 4.24 -2.95
C MET A 1 -8.49 2.74 -3.14
N LEU A 2 -8.89 1.90 -2.17
CA LEU A 2 -8.89 0.44 -2.37
C LEU A 2 -9.85 -0.03 -3.49
N ASP A 3 -10.98 0.67 -3.64
CA ASP A 3 -12.00 0.35 -4.64
C ASP A 3 -11.51 0.50 -6.08
N SER A 4 -10.57 1.42 -6.34
CA SER A 4 -10.08 1.66 -7.69
C SER A 4 -9.19 0.54 -8.23
N VAL A 5 -8.72 -0.35 -7.36
CA VAL A 5 -7.90 -1.51 -7.69
C VAL A 5 -8.60 -2.84 -7.43
N GLY A 6 -9.85 -2.82 -6.95
CA GLY A 6 -10.71 -4.00 -6.88
C GLY A 6 -10.41 -4.97 -5.73
N VAL A 7 -9.95 -4.46 -4.57
CA VAL A 7 -9.67 -5.28 -3.38
C VAL A 7 -10.93 -6.04 -2.89
N GLY A 8 -10.80 -7.35 -2.66
CA GLY A 8 -11.85 -8.24 -2.13
C GLY A 8 -11.34 -9.39 -1.24
N GLU A 9 -12.21 -10.35 -0.92
CA GLU A 9 -11.96 -11.44 0.07
C GLU A 9 -10.80 -12.38 -0.28
N GLY A 10 -10.41 -12.45 -1.55
CA GLY A 10 -9.26 -13.25 -2.02
C GLY A 10 -7.93 -12.51 -2.01
N ASP A 11 -7.93 -11.22 -1.67
CA ASP A 11 -6.74 -10.37 -1.76
C ASP A 11 -5.90 -10.36 -0.49
N LEU A 12 -4.61 -10.14 -0.70
CA LEU A 12 -3.64 -9.91 0.36
C LEU A 12 -3.03 -8.51 0.17
N VAL A 13 -3.46 -7.60 1.04
CA VAL A 13 -3.08 -6.19 1.03
C VAL A 13 -1.90 -5.96 1.96
N PHE A 14 -0.84 -5.35 1.45
CA PHE A 14 0.31 -4.93 2.22
C PHE A 14 0.31 -3.41 2.37
N ASP A 15 0.65 -2.91 3.56
CA ASP A 15 0.81 -1.48 3.82
C ASP A 15 2.21 -1.23 4.39
N LEU A 16 3.03 -0.45 3.67
CA LEU A 16 4.44 -0.23 4.01
C LEU A 16 4.61 1.13 4.70
N GLY A 17 4.95 1.10 6.00
CA GLY A 17 4.81 2.27 6.88
C GLY A 17 3.36 2.43 7.33
N SER A 18 2.79 1.36 7.90
CA SER A 18 1.35 1.25 8.11
C SER A 18 0.78 2.17 9.20
N GLY A 19 1.64 2.77 10.03
CA GLY A 19 1.23 3.70 11.08
C GLY A 19 0.18 3.11 12.01
N ASP A 20 -0.99 3.74 12.07
CA ASP A 20 -2.12 3.28 12.90
C ASP A 20 -2.90 2.08 12.32
N GLY A 21 -2.44 1.48 11.22
CA GLY A 21 -3.00 0.28 10.60
C GLY A 21 -4.32 0.50 9.88
N ARG A 22 -4.72 1.75 9.63
CA ARG A 22 -6.04 2.06 9.05
C ARG A 22 -6.29 1.40 7.71
N ILE A 23 -5.27 1.24 6.86
CA ILE A 23 -5.44 0.71 5.51
C ILE A 23 -5.77 -0.78 5.56
N VAL A 24 -4.91 -1.58 6.19
CA VAL A 24 -5.11 -3.03 6.32
C VAL A 24 -6.36 -3.37 7.13
N THR A 25 -6.64 -2.60 8.20
CA THR A 25 -7.86 -2.77 8.98
C THR A 25 -9.11 -2.46 8.15
N THR A 26 -9.09 -1.38 7.35
CA THR A 26 -10.21 -1.02 6.49
C THR A 26 -10.41 -2.04 5.36
N ALA A 27 -9.32 -2.56 4.78
CA ALA A 27 -9.38 -3.60 3.77
C ALA A 27 -10.08 -4.86 4.32
N ALA A 28 -9.67 -5.33 5.50
CA ALA A 28 -10.31 -6.46 6.15
C ALA A 28 -11.77 -6.17 6.50
N LYS A 29 -12.05 -5.06 7.17
CA LYS A 29 -13.41 -4.73 7.66
C LYS A 29 -14.42 -4.52 6.55
N ARG A 30 -14.02 -3.88 5.44
CA ARG A 30 -14.96 -3.49 4.37
C ARG A 30 -14.97 -4.45 3.18
N ARG A 31 -13.92 -5.24 3.00
CA ARG A 31 -13.72 -6.08 1.80
C ARG A 31 -13.45 -7.55 2.13
N GLY A 32 -13.30 -7.90 3.41
CA GLY A 32 -12.90 -9.24 3.86
C GLY A 32 -11.51 -9.66 3.40
N ALA A 33 -10.71 -8.72 2.88
CA ALA A 33 -9.34 -8.99 2.44
C ALA A 33 -8.42 -9.27 3.63
N ARG A 34 -7.36 -10.06 3.40
CA ARG A 34 -6.29 -10.20 4.39
C ARG A 34 -5.34 -9.00 4.28
N GLY A 35 -4.78 -8.59 5.41
CA GLY A 35 -3.93 -7.41 5.52
C GLY A 35 -2.63 -7.68 6.28
N ILE A 36 -1.50 -7.19 5.79
CA ILE A 36 -0.21 -7.17 6.51
C ILE A 36 0.34 -5.74 6.54
N GLY A 37 0.41 -5.15 7.73
CA GLY A 37 1.05 -3.84 7.95
C GLY A 37 2.49 -3.98 8.42
N TYR A 38 3.41 -3.21 7.83
CA TYR A 38 4.80 -3.09 8.29
C TYR A 38 5.02 -1.72 8.91
N GLU A 39 5.38 -1.68 10.18
CA GLU A 39 5.65 -0.47 10.94
C GLU A 39 6.89 -0.67 11.80
N ILE A 40 7.73 0.36 11.95
CA ILE A 40 8.95 0.29 12.75
C ILE A 40 8.74 0.81 14.18
N ASP A 41 7.76 1.69 14.38
CA ASP A 41 7.44 2.24 15.69
C ASP A 41 6.56 1.26 16.49
N ALA A 42 7.11 0.74 17.59
CA ALA A 42 6.43 -0.23 18.45
C ALA A 42 5.12 0.30 19.07
N GLN A 43 5.01 1.62 19.31
CA GLN A 43 3.76 2.21 19.83
C GLN A 43 2.68 2.20 18.76
N LEU A 44 3.02 2.56 17.52
CA LEU A 44 2.09 2.49 16.39
C LEU A 44 1.68 1.04 16.07
N VAL A 45 2.61 0.09 16.17
CA VAL A 45 2.30 -1.34 16.07
C VAL A 45 1.26 -1.77 17.09
N SER A 46 1.44 -1.39 18.37
CA SER A 46 0.45 -1.69 19.41
C SER A 46 -0.91 -1.07 19.10
N GLN A 47 -0.94 0.22 18.76
CA GLN A 47 -2.17 0.93 18.42
C GLN A 47 -2.90 0.32 17.22
N SER A 48 -2.14 -0.12 16.22
CA SER A 48 -2.65 -0.77 15.02
C SER A 48 -3.28 -2.14 15.33
N ARG A 49 -2.65 -2.94 16.21
CA ARG A 49 -3.21 -4.22 16.67
C ARG A 49 -4.49 -4.01 17.47
N ASP A 50 -4.50 -3.03 18.38
CA ASP A 50 -5.68 -2.67 19.17
C ASP A 50 -6.82 -2.17 18.28
N ARG A 51 -6.50 -1.44 17.20
CA ARG A 51 -7.49 -1.04 16.19
C ARG A 51 -8.10 -2.27 15.51
N ALA A 52 -7.29 -3.19 15.00
CA ALA A 52 -7.78 -4.40 14.34
C ALA A 52 -8.66 -5.26 15.26
N GLN A 53 -8.30 -5.36 16.54
CA GLN A 53 -9.11 -6.04 17.56
C GLN A 53 -10.43 -5.33 17.81
N ARG A 54 -10.42 -4.01 18.06
CA ARG A 54 -11.64 -3.21 18.28
C ARG A 54 -12.59 -3.24 17.08
N ASP A 55 -12.04 -3.30 15.88
CA ASP A 55 -12.80 -3.40 14.64
C ASP A 55 -13.26 -4.83 14.30
N GLY A 56 -12.90 -5.83 15.12
CA GLY A 56 -13.35 -7.21 14.99
C GLY A 56 -12.68 -7.99 13.83
N VAL A 57 -11.52 -7.55 13.37
CA VAL A 57 -10.84 -8.09 12.17
C VAL A 57 -9.41 -8.58 12.46
N ALA A 58 -9.07 -8.81 13.72
CA ALA A 58 -7.74 -9.25 14.12
C ALA A 58 -7.29 -10.56 13.42
N GLU A 59 -8.22 -11.46 13.11
CA GLU A 59 -7.93 -12.71 12.38
C GLU A 59 -7.52 -12.50 10.92
N LEU A 60 -7.87 -11.36 10.33
CA LEU A 60 -7.56 -11.00 8.95
C LEU A 60 -6.37 -10.06 8.83
N VAL A 61 -5.92 -9.46 9.94
CA VAL A 61 -4.91 -8.40 9.95
C VAL A 61 -3.70 -8.80 10.79
N GLU A 62 -2.54 -8.84 10.15
CA GLU A 62 -1.25 -9.00 10.79
C GLU A 62 -0.48 -7.69 10.80
N ILE A 63 0.09 -7.30 11.95
CA ILE A 63 0.96 -6.12 12.06
C ILE A 63 2.35 -6.57 12.48
N ARG A 64 3.35 -6.28 11.65
CA ARG A 64 4.75 -6.63 11.84
C ARG A 64 5.55 -5.40 12.27
N GLU A 65 6.16 -5.50 13.44
CA GLU A 65 7.17 -4.54 13.89
C GLU A 65 8.46 -4.82 13.11
N GLN A 66 8.57 -4.25 11.92
CA GLN A 66 9.63 -4.59 10.98
C GLN A 66 9.87 -3.44 10.01
N ASN A 67 11.14 -3.27 9.65
CA ASN A 67 11.53 -2.38 8.57
C ASN A 67 10.91 -2.83 7.23
N MET A 68 10.08 -1.98 6.63
CA MET A 68 9.42 -2.24 5.35
C MET A 68 10.39 -2.55 4.19
N TYR A 69 11.64 -2.06 4.22
CA TYR A 69 12.64 -2.40 3.20
C TYR A 69 13.10 -3.87 3.28
N ALA A 70 12.78 -4.58 4.36
CA ALA A 70 13.02 -6.02 4.49
C ALA A 70 11.76 -6.87 4.23
N ALA A 71 10.65 -6.25 3.82
CA ALA A 71 9.40 -6.96 3.58
C ALA A 71 9.48 -7.86 2.33
N ASP A 72 8.95 -9.08 2.44
CA ASP A 72 8.77 -9.99 1.32
C ASP A 72 7.38 -9.77 0.69
N LEU A 73 7.35 -9.11 -0.47
CA LEU A 73 6.12 -8.75 -1.17
C LEU A 73 5.68 -9.79 -2.22
N ARG A 74 6.35 -10.93 -2.35
CA ARG A 74 6.06 -11.94 -3.39
C ARG A 74 4.62 -12.48 -3.33
N ALA A 75 4.02 -12.47 -2.15
CA ALA A 75 2.64 -12.94 -1.94
C ALA A 75 1.58 -11.85 -2.09
N ALA A 76 1.97 -10.56 -2.12
CA ALA A 76 1.04 -9.45 -2.16
C ALA A 76 0.26 -9.42 -3.48
N THR A 77 -1.06 -9.24 -3.39
CA THR A 77 -1.88 -8.87 -4.56
C THR A 77 -2.01 -7.35 -4.68
N HIS A 78 -1.94 -6.65 -3.55
CA HIS A 78 -2.00 -5.20 -3.46
C HIS A 78 -0.95 -4.70 -2.46
N VAL A 79 -0.27 -3.62 -2.82
CA VAL A 79 0.61 -2.86 -1.93
C VAL A 79 0.11 -1.41 -1.89
N VAL A 80 -0.01 -0.85 -0.69
CA VAL A 80 -0.32 0.55 -0.46
C VAL A 80 0.90 1.22 0.16
N VAL A 81 1.24 2.42 -0.35
CA VAL A 81 2.34 3.23 0.17
C VAL A 81 1.92 4.69 0.26
N TYR A 82 2.28 5.33 1.37
CA TYR A 82 2.23 6.79 1.51
C TYR A 82 3.60 7.30 1.97
N LEU A 83 4.53 7.34 1.02
CA LEU A 83 5.95 7.52 1.30
C LEU A 83 6.56 8.59 0.38
N TYR A 84 7.65 9.22 0.85
CA TYR A 84 8.43 10.16 0.04
C TYR A 84 9.16 9.47 -1.12
N PRO A 85 9.50 10.19 -2.21
CA PRO A 85 10.13 9.62 -3.40
C PRO A 85 11.41 8.80 -3.12
N ALA A 86 12.24 9.23 -2.17
CA ALA A 86 13.47 8.50 -1.81
C ALA A 86 13.18 7.12 -1.21
N ALA A 87 12.09 6.98 -0.45
CA ALA A 87 11.67 5.69 0.09
C ALA A 87 11.08 4.80 -1.02
N LEU A 88 10.28 5.37 -1.93
CA LEU A 88 9.74 4.66 -3.09
C LEU A 88 10.85 4.13 -4.00
N GLU A 89 11.91 4.92 -4.22
CA GLU A 89 13.09 4.49 -4.98
C GLU A 89 13.73 3.25 -4.36
N LYS A 90 13.91 3.26 -3.03
CA LYS A 90 14.52 2.16 -2.29
C LYS A 90 13.66 0.90 -2.25
N LEU A 91 12.35 1.01 -2.46
CA LEU A 91 11.40 -0.11 -2.52
C LEU A 91 11.29 -0.79 -3.89
N LYS A 92 11.93 -0.25 -4.94
CA LYS A 92 11.89 -0.84 -6.28
C LYS A 92 12.27 -2.32 -6.33
N PRO A 93 13.30 -2.82 -5.62
CA PRO A 93 13.62 -4.26 -5.62
C PRO A 93 12.45 -5.13 -5.12
N GLN A 94 11.73 -4.66 -4.10
CA GLN A 94 10.59 -5.36 -3.51
C GLN A 94 9.39 -5.32 -4.46
N PHE A 95 9.14 -4.18 -5.11
CA PHE A 95 8.12 -4.06 -6.16
C PHE A 95 8.41 -4.97 -7.35
N ALA A 96 9.67 -5.12 -7.75
CA ALA A 96 10.08 -6.02 -8.83
C ALA A 96 9.90 -7.51 -8.49
N ALA A 97 9.91 -7.87 -7.21
CA ALA A 97 9.70 -9.24 -6.74
C ALA A 97 8.23 -9.65 -6.65
N MET A 98 7.28 -8.71 -6.77
CA MET A 98 5.85 -9.00 -6.74
C MET A 98 5.42 -9.80 -7.98
N LYS A 99 4.33 -10.58 -7.84
CA LYS A 99 3.74 -11.31 -8.97
C LYS A 99 3.28 -10.33 -10.05
N PRO A 100 3.40 -10.68 -11.36
CA PRO A 100 2.81 -9.90 -12.42
C PRO A 100 1.29 -9.69 -12.21
N GLY A 101 0.82 -8.48 -12.49
CA GLY A 101 -0.58 -8.08 -12.35
C GLY A 101 -0.98 -7.58 -10.96
N ALA A 102 -0.10 -7.66 -9.96
CA ALA A 102 -0.33 -7.08 -8.65
C ALA A 102 -0.37 -5.54 -8.73
N TRP A 103 -1.15 -4.93 -7.85
CA TRP A 103 -1.32 -3.47 -7.81
C TRP A 103 -0.42 -2.83 -6.76
N ILE A 104 0.18 -1.70 -7.11
CA ILE A 104 0.82 -0.78 -6.16
C ILE A 104 0.05 0.55 -6.20
N VAL A 105 -0.39 1.00 -5.03
CA VAL A 105 -1.17 2.22 -4.84
C VAL A 105 -0.30 3.21 -4.07
N SER A 106 0.19 4.24 -4.76
CA SER A 106 1.00 5.29 -4.15
C SER A 106 0.18 6.53 -3.90
N HIS A 107 0.14 6.96 -2.64
CA HIS A 107 -0.51 8.21 -2.25
C HIS A 107 0.47 9.38 -2.43
N HIS A 108 0.04 10.37 -3.21
CA HIS A 108 0.69 11.66 -3.52
C HIS A 108 1.93 11.60 -4.45
N TYR A 109 2.88 10.71 -4.21
CA TYR A 109 4.17 10.69 -4.92
C TYR A 109 4.29 9.59 -5.98
N GLU A 110 4.97 9.91 -7.08
CA GLU A 110 5.33 8.94 -8.12
C GLU A 110 6.44 7.99 -7.63
N ILE A 111 6.37 6.73 -8.06
CA ILE A 111 7.53 5.83 -8.00
C ILE A 111 8.53 6.31 -9.05
N PRO A 112 9.77 6.73 -8.69
CA PRO A 112 10.64 7.39 -9.65
C PRO A 112 10.99 6.48 -10.83
N GLY A 113 10.98 7.02 -12.05
CA GLY A 113 11.27 6.25 -13.27
C GLY A 113 10.16 5.28 -13.73
N ALA A 114 9.09 5.11 -12.94
CA ALA A 114 7.92 4.32 -13.33
C ALA A 114 6.79 5.22 -13.87
N THR A 115 5.99 4.67 -14.78
CA THR A 115 4.77 5.30 -15.30
C THR A 115 3.55 4.68 -14.63
N PRO A 116 2.66 5.46 -14.01
CA PRO A 116 1.42 4.93 -13.47
C PRO A 116 0.50 4.45 -14.59
N GLU A 117 -0.25 3.38 -14.33
CA GLU A 117 -1.34 2.93 -15.19
C GLU A 117 -2.48 3.94 -15.18
N ARG A 118 -2.78 4.49 -14.00
CA ARG A 118 -3.84 5.47 -13.77
C ARG A 118 -3.45 6.42 -12.66
N GLU A 119 -3.94 7.65 -12.77
CA GLU A 119 -3.88 8.65 -11.72
C GLU A 119 -5.31 9.07 -11.36
N LEU A 120 -5.59 9.18 -10.07
CA LEU A 120 -6.89 9.55 -9.54
C LEU A 120 -6.75 10.76 -8.63
N ILE A 121 -7.70 11.68 -8.75
CA ILE A 121 -7.91 12.75 -7.76
C ILE A 121 -9.05 12.31 -6.85
N VAL A 122 -8.74 12.15 -5.57
CA VAL A 122 -9.67 11.72 -4.53
C VAL A 122 -9.92 12.89 -3.60
N ALA A 123 -11.11 13.47 -3.67
CA ALA A 123 -11.51 14.53 -2.75
C ALA A 123 -11.60 13.99 -1.31
N SER A 124 -10.89 14.61 -0.37
CA SER A 124 -11.06 14.34 1.05
C SER A 124 -12.28 15.07 1.59
N LYS A 125 -13.26 14.28 2.06
CA LYS A 125 -14.42 14.82 2.77
C LYS A 125 -14.08 15.36 4.16
N GLU A 126 -12.90 15.02 4.71
CA GLU A 126 -12.48 15.42 6.05
C GLU A 126 -11.64 16.70 6.05
N THR A 127 -10.82 16.91 5.03
CA THR A 127 -9.85 18.02 4.98
C THR A 127 -10.20 19.07 3.93
N GLY A 128 -11.13 18.77 3.01
CA GLY A 128 -11.46 19.64 1.87
C GLY A 128 -10.36 19.69 0.80
N ASN A 129 -9.24 19.00 1.00
CA ASN A 129 -8.15 18.94 0.05
C ASN A 129 -8.28 17.72 -0.87
N ASP A 130 -7.84 17.90 -2.11
CA ASP A 130 -7.73 16.81 -3.08
C ASP A 130 -6.46 15.99 -2.84
N HIS A 131 -6.61 14.67 -2.88
CA HIS A 131 -5.52 13.71 -2.73
C HIS A 131 -5.24 13.03 -4.06
N ARG A 132 -3.99 13.11 -4.49
CA ARG A 132 -3.52 12.43 -5.70
C ARG A 132 -3.16 10.99 -5.38
N VAL A 133 -3.71 10.03 -6.11
CA VAL A 133 -3.45 8.60 -5.95
C VAL A 133 -2.99 8.03 -7.28
N LEU A 134 -1.82 7.41 -7.27
CA LEU A 134 -1.19 6.84 -8.47
C LEU A 134 -1.25 5.32 -8.38
N LEU A 135 -1.74 4.68 -9.44
CA LEU A 135 -1.94 3.24 -9.52
C LEU A 135 -0.95 2.65 -10.50
N TYR A 136 -0.21 1.64 -10.07
CA TYR A 136 0.76 0.92 -10.89
C TYR A 136 0.42 -0.56 -10.91
N LYS A 137 0.68 -1.23 -12.04
CA LYS A 137 0.73 -2.68 -12.11
C LYS A 137 2.18 -3.16 -12.16
N THR A 138 2.40 -4.36 -11.64
CA THR A 138 3.67 -5.07 -11.76
C THR A 138 3.68 -5.96 -13.01
N PRO A 139 4.83 -6.13 -13.70
CA PRO A 139 6.06 -5.36 -13.50
C PRO A 139 5.86 -3.88 -13.82
N LEU A 140 6.59 -3.00 -13.12
CA LEU A 140 6.46 -1.55 -13.29
C LEU A 140 6.85 -1.14 -14.72
N SER A 141 5.97 -0.43 -15.40
CA SER A 141 6.24 0.22 -16.68
C SER A 141 7.25 1.36 -16.49
N THR A 142 8.31 1.42 -17.29
CA THR A 142 9.31 2.49 -17.23
C THR A 142 9.00 3.63 -18.18
N LYS A 143 9.24 4.88 -17.77
CA LYS A 143 9.21 6.04 -18.70
C LYS A 143 10.29 5.80 -19.77
N ARG A 144 9.91 5.65 -21.05
CA ARG A 144 10.89 5.64 -22.15
C ARG A 144 11.64 6.96 -22.10
N GLN A 145 12.96 6.93 -21.96
CA GLN A 145 13.78 8.10 -22.23
C GLN A 145 13.65 8.38 -23.73
N THR A 146 12.96 9.45 -24.09
CA THR A 146 13.10 10.05 -25.41
C THR A 146 14.47 10.71 -25.43
N SER A 147 15.47 9.97 -25.89
CA SER A 147 16.75 10.52 -26.29
C SER A 147 16.50 11.66 -27.29
N HIS A 148 16.83 12.88 -26.87
CA HIS A 148 17.03 14.02 -27.76
C HIS A 148 18.49 14.04 -28.18
#